data_AF-A0A6N7QYT0-F1
#
_entry.id   AF-A0A6N7QYT0-F1
#
_cell.length_a   1.000
_cell.length_b   1.000
_cell.length_c   1.000
_cell.angle_alpha   90.00
_cell.angle_beta   90.00
_cell.angle_gamma   90.00
#
_symmetry.space_group_name_H-M   'P 1'
#
loop_
_entity.id
_entity.type
_entity.pdbx_description
1 polymer ?
#
loop_
_entity_poly.entity_id
_entity_poly.type
_entity_poly.pdbx_seq_one_letter_code
_entity_poly.pdbx_strand_id
1 'polypeptide(L)'
;MKKIIGLTILVSVLLLSACGSEKEAKSESKKIVAHEVENNKVVNEKEWKDVTELEEGKIYDMETNVKDYIEEANRIFHEAPDQDSKLIQAGYDEAYYYYLEAMALDRGLDVVQVEGVSLEKDFDNLQKLVGIIEEGHHKRTEHIDPEKYGANKREAVKDWEEPSKRMNQAIEYTKQLLNDIDVAINKDGEGETFGLAYQTDGQKTEELEEFIESGE
;
A
#
# COMPACT_ATOMS: atom_id res chain seq x y z
N MET A 1 28.38 -49.01 -16.87
CA MET A 1 28.89 -48.08 -17.92
C MET A 1 28.78 -48.75 -19.27
N LYS A 2 27.82 -48.33 -20.10
CA LYS A 2 27.68 -48.77 -21.51
C LYS A 2 27.56 -47.51 -22.37
N LYS A 3 28.54 -47.32 -23.27
CA LYS A 3 28.60 -46.26 -24.28
C LYS A 3 27.88 -46.73 -25.54
N ILE A 4 27.04 -45.89 -26.12
CA ILE A 4 26.43 -46.05 -27.46
C ILE A 4 26.67 -44.69 -28.16
N ILE A 5 27.73 -44.58 -28.97
CA ILE A 5 27.76 -44.72 -30.45
C ILE A 5 26.90 -43.65 -31.13
N GLY A 6 27.57 -42.62 -31.64
CA GLY A 6 27.03 -41.68 -32.61
C GLY A 6 27.07 -42.27 -34.03
N LEU A 7 26.13 -41.83 -34.86
CA LEU A 7 26.12 -42.09 -36.30
C LEU A 7 25.59 -40.85 -37.04
N THR A 8 26.43 -40.31 -37.90
CA THR A 8 26.15 -39.21 -38.83
C THR A 8 25.52 -39.76 -40.11
N ILE A 9 24.48 -39.11 -40.65
CA ILE A 9 24.03 -39.31 -42.04
C ILE A 9 23.73 -37.95 -42.70
N LEU A 10 24.46 -37.67 -43.79
CA LEU A 10 24.23 -36.65 -44.80
C LEU A 10 22.93 -36.91 -45.57
N VAL A 11 22.23 -35.84 -46.01
CA VAL A 11 21.73 -35.78 -47.40
C VAL A 11 21.83 -34.34 -47.93
N SER A 12 22.57 -34.24 -49.03
CA SER A 12 22.73 -33.11 -49.95
C SER A 12 21.53 -32.93 -50.88
N VAL A 13 21.14 -31.69 -51.16
CA VAL A 13 20.38 -31.33 -52.38
C VAL A 13 21.22 -30.32 -53.17
N LEU A 14 21.35 -30.59 -54.47
CA LEU A 14 22.22 -29.93 -55.43
C LEU A 14 21.36 -29.45 -56.60
N LEU A 15 21.93 -28.51 -57.36
CA LEU A 15 21.61 -28.02 -58.73
C LEU A 15 20.82 -26.69 -58.75
N LEU A 16 21.12 -25.69 -59.58
CA LEU A 16 22.14 -25.44 -60.61
C LEU A 16 22.09 -23.94 -60.97
N SER A 17 23.23 -23.38 -61.38
CA SER A 17 23.40 -21.99 -61.83
C SER A 17 22.86 -21.73 -63.24
N ALA A 18 22.39 -20.51 -63.51
CA ALA A 18 22.38 -19.91 -64.85
C ALA A 18 22.73 -18.40 -64.77
N CYS A 19 23.68 -17.99 -65.62
CA CYS A 19 24.30 -16.68 -65.74
C CYS A 19 23.44 -15.62 -66.47
N GLY A 20 23.62 -14.35 -66.07
CA GLY A 20 23.90 -13.25 -67.01
C GLY A 20 22.84 -12.17 -67.22
N SER A 21 23.01 -10.99 -66.60
CA SER A 21 23.23 -9.69 -67.27
C SER A 21 23.29 -8.54 -66.25
N GLU A 22 23.88 -7.43 -66.70
CA GLU A 22 24.61 -6.38 -65.98
C GLU A 22 23.80 -5.30 -65.22
N LYS A 23 24.53 -4.63 -64.30
CA LYS A 23 24.54 -3.19 -63.93
C LYS A 23 23.54 -2.63 -62.89
N GLU A 24 24.12 -2.45 -61.70
CA GLU A 24 24.03 -1.34 -60.73
C GLU A 24 22.74 -0.50 -60.58
N ALA A 25 22.16 -0.53 -59.37
CA ALA A 25 21.73 0.68 -58.68
C ALA A 25 21.74 0.48 -57.15
N LYS A 26 22.65 1.23 -56.50
CA LYS A 26 22.74 1.69 -55.11
C LYS A 26 21.82 1.07 -54.03
N SER A 27 22.50 0.37 -53.12
CA SER A 27 22.43 0.50 -51.65
C SER A 27 21.32 1.40 -51.07
N GLU A 28 20.37 0.76 -50.41
CA GLU A 28 19.73 1.28 -49.21
C GLU A 28 19.58 0.12 -48.23
N SER A 29 20.38 0.10 -47.17
CA SER A 29 20.30 -0.93 -46.14
C SER A 29 19.02 -0.75 -45.33
N LYS A 30 17.99 -1.55 -45.62
CA LYS A 30 16.94 -1.80 -44.63
C LYS A 30 17.53 -2.66 -43.52
N LYS A 31 18.01 -1.97 -42.48
CA LYS A 31 18.29 -2.53 -41.17
C LYS A 31 16.98 -3.11 -40.65
N ILE A 32 16.82 -4.42 -40.74
CA ILE A 32 15.78 -5.13 -39.99
C ILE A 32 16.23 -5.03 -38.54
N VAL A 33 15.71 -4.03 -37.84
CA VAL A 33 15.76 -4.00 -36.39
C VAL A 33 14.85 -5.12 -35.95
N ALA A 34 15.46 -6.21 -35.47
CA ALA A 34 14.73 -7.19 -34.68
C ALA A 34 14.15 -6.41 -33.50
N HIS A 35 12.84 -6.18 -33.53
CA HIS A 35 12.11 -5.79 -32.35
C HIS A 35 12.21 -6.99 -31.42
N GLU A 36 13.04 -6.88 -30.39
CA GLU A 36 12.85 -7.71 -29.20
C GLU A 36 11.38 -7.51 -28.81
N VAL A 37 10.60 -8.57 -29.00
CA VAL A 37 9.30 -8.68 -28.38
C VAL A 37 9.63 -8.71 -26.90
N GLU A 38 9.54 -7.55 -26.27
CA GLU A 38 9.53 -7.40 -24.83
C GLU A 38 8.48 -8.40 -24.33
N ASN A 39 8.96 -9.45 -23.66
CA ASN A 39 8.09 -10.39 -22.99
C ASN A 39 7.35 -9.58 -21.93
N ASN A 40 6.16 -9.06 -22.27
CA ASN A 40 5.19 -8.52 -21.34
C ASN A 40 4.82 -9.68 -20.41
N LYS A 41 5.63 -9.86 -19.37
CA LYS A 41 5.31 -10.71 -18.24
C LYS A 41 4.06 -10.06 -17.65
N VAL A 42 2.92 -10.72 -17.81
CA VAL A 42 1.67 -10.29 -17.18
C VAL A 42 1.98 -10.21 -15.69
N VAL A 43 2.09 -8.99 -15.17
CA VAL A 43 2.30 -8.76 -13.74
C VAL A 43 0.99 -9.13 -13.07
N ASN A 44 1.03 -10.12 -12.19
CA ASN A 44 -0.11 -10.40 -11.34
C ASN A 44 -0.13 -9.33 -10.24
N GLU A 45 -0.94 -8.29 -10.41
CA GLU A 45 -0.96 -7.14 -9.51
C GLU A 45 -1.39 -7.47 -8.07
N LYS A 46 -1.95 -8.68 -7.84
CA LYS A 46 -2.38 -9.19 -6.53
C LYS A 46 -1.33 -10.05 -5.84
N GLU A 47 -0.32 -10.54 -6.58
CA GLU A 47 0.81 -11.21 -5.95
C GLU A 47 1.59 -10.20 -5.11
N TRP A 48 1.81 -10.54 -3.84
CA TRP A 48 2.52 -9.69 -2.90
C TRP A 48 3.45 -10.52 -2.01
N LYS A 49 4.39 -9.84 -1.35
CA LYS A 49 5.29 -10.41 -0.35
C LYS A 49 5.48 -9.45 0.81
N ASP A 50 5.67 -10.02 1.99
CA ASP A 50 6.25 -9.30 3.12
C ASP A 50 7.76 -9.17 2.88
N VAL A 51 8.25 -7.92 2.84
CA VAL A 51 9.66 -7.59 2.66
C VAL A 51 10.19 -6.78 3.84
N THR A 52 9.53 -6.88 5.00
CA THR A 52 9.91 -6.18 6.22
C THR A 52 11.32 -6.55 6.66
N GLU A 53 12.21 -5.54 6.74
CA GLU A 53 13.57 -5.69 7.24
C GLU A 53 13.69 -5.10 8.65
N LEU A 54 14.05 -5.94 9.63
CA LEU A 54 14.19 -5.51 11.02
C LEU A 54 15.63 -5.13 11.34
N GLU A 55 15.79 -4.02 12.03
CA GLU A 55 17.09 -3.58 12.54
C GLU A 55 17.58 -4.53 13.64
N GLU A 56 18.80 -5.05 13.50
CA GLU A 56 19.39 -5.96 14.49
C GLU A 56 19.48 -5.30 15.88
N GLY A 57 18.93 -5.97 16.89
CA GLY A 57 18.95 -5.50 18.29
C GLY A 57 17.91 -4.43 18.63
N LYS A 58 17.09 -3.99 17.67
CA LYS A 58 15.93 -3.13 17.93
C LYS A 58 14.76 -3.99 18.39
N ILE A 59 14.07 -3.53 19.43
CA ILE A 59 12.82 -4.13 19.91
C ILE A 59 11.69 -3.27 19.37
N TYR A 60 10.71 -3.91 18.74
CA TYR A 60 9.52 -3.28 18.21
C TYR A 60 8.34 -3.62 19.13
N ASP A 61 7.59 -2.60 19.56
CA ASP A 61 6.40 -2.74 20.40
C ASP A 61 5.14 -2.81 19.51
N MET A 62 5.16 -3.73 18.56
CA MET A 62 4.12 -3.98 17.57
C MET A 62 4.41 -5.29 16.84
N GLU A 63 3.41 -5.83 16.14
CA GLU A 63 3.62 -6.93 15.20
C GLU A 63 4.44 -6.45 13.99
N THR A 64 5.42 -7.26 13.58
CA THR A 64 6.40 -6.87 12.56
C THR A 64 6.31 -7.68 11.27
N ASN A 65 5.28 -8.50 11.11
CA ASN A 65 4.94 -9.11 9.83
C ASN A 65 3.62 -8.54 9.34
N VAL A 66 3.46 -8.46 8.03
CA VAL A 66 2.36 -7.75 7.38
C VAL A 66 0.99 -8.30 7.79
N LYS A 67 0.86 -9.63 7.89
CA LYS A 67 -0.41 -10.29 8.20
C LYS A 67 -0.89 -9.95 9.61
N ASP A 68 -0.05 -10.24 10.60
CA ASP A 68 -0.40 -10.02 12.02
C ASP A 68 -0.52 -8.51 12.32
N TYR A 69 0.29 -7.68 11.66
CA TYR A 69 0.20 -6.23 11.78
C TYR A 69 -1.14 -5.67 11.28
N ILE A 70 -1.59 -6.08 10.09
CA ILE A 70 -2.88 -5.64 9.54
C ILE A 70 -4.05 -6.19 10.37
N GLU A 71 -3.99 -7.45 10.82
CA GLU A 71 -5.02 -8.02 11.69
C GLU A 71 -5.16 -7.20 12.98
N GLU A 72 -4.04 -6.90 13.64
CA GLU A 72 -4.02 -6.14 14.88
C GLU A 72 -4.46 -4.68 14.67
N ALA A 73 -3.95 -4.01 13.63
CA ALA A 73 -4.36 -2.65 13.29
C ALA A 73 -5.87 -2.57 12.98
N ASN A 74 -6.38 -3.54 12.20
CA ASN A 74 -7.80 -3.66 11.90
C ASN A 74 -8.64 -3.83 13.18
N ARG A 75 -8.21 -4.72 14.08
CA ARG A 75 -8.87 -4.94 15.37
C ARG A 75 -8.91 -3.67 16.20
N ILE A 76 -7.76 -3.01 16.41
CA ILE A 76 -7.65 -1.79 17.23
C ILE A 76 -8.54 -0.67 16.68
N PHE A 77 -8.51 -0.41 15.37
CA PHE A 77 -9.32 0.65 14.77
C PHE A 77 -10.83 0.39 14.84
N HIS A 78 -11.26 -0.87 14.95
CA HIS A 78 -12.67 -1.24 15.14
C HIS A 78 -13.09 -1.34 16.61
N GLU A 79 -12.15 -1.32 17.55
CA GLU A 79 -12.45 -1.28 18.97
C GLU A 79 -12.82 0.14 19.39
N ALA A 80 -13.97 0.28 20.04
CA ALA A 80 -14.31 1.54 20.69
C ALA A 80 -13.35 1.78 21.86
N PRO A 81 -12.93 3.02 22.13
CA PRO A 81 -12.09 3.32 23.28
C PRO A 81 -12.79 2.84 24.56
N ASP A 82 -12.06 2.06 25.36
CA ASP A 82 -12.56 1.58 26.65
C ASP A 82 -13.02 2.79 27.49
N GLN A 83 -14.27 2.74 27.96
CA GLN A 83 -14.89 3.78 28.78
C GLN A 83 -14.09 4.05 30.06
N ASP A 84 -13.35 3.06 30.57
CA ASP A 84 -12.48 3.18 31.73
C ASP A 84 -11.04 3.57 31.36
N SER A 85 -10.76 3.85 30.09
CA SER A 85 -9.44 4.27 29.65
C SER A 85 -9.01 5.57 30.34
N LYS A 86 -7.70 5.68 30.60
CA LYS A 86 -7.10 6.91 31.13
C LYS A 86 -7.36 8.13 30.23
N LEU A 87 -7.66 7.91 28.95
CA LEU A 87 -7.99 8.94 27.98
C LEU A 87 -9.39 9.52 28.23
N ILE A 88 -10.40 8.67 28.40
CA ILE A 88 -11.76 9.12 28.70
C ILE A 88 -11.81 9.77 30.10
N GLN A 89 -11.11 9.19 31.08
CA GLN A 89 -10.93 9.83 32.40
C GLN A 89 -10.19 11.18 32.34
N ALA A 90 -9.49 11.46 31.24
CA ALA A 90 -8.83 12.73 30.97
C ALA A 90 -9.68 13.75 30.22
N GLY A 91 -10.91 13.39 29.85
CA GLY A 91 -11.82 14.26 29.11
C GLY A 91 -11.50 14.35 27.63
N TYR A 92 -10.63 13.47 27.09
CA TYR A 92 -10.39 13.41 25.66
C TYR A 92 -11.59 12.80 24.93
N ASP A 93 -11.93 13.37 23.78
CA ASP A 93 -12.96 12.83 22.89
C ASP A 93 -12.48 11.62 22.08
N GLU A 94 -13.44 10.94 21.45
CA GLU A 94 -13.21 9.77 20.61
C GLU A 94 -12.31 10.09 19.40
N ALA A 95 -12.40 11.29 18.81
CA ALA A 95 -11.56 11.64 17.67
C ALA A 95 -10.07 11.75 18.05
N TYR A 96 -9.75 12.10 19.30
CA TYR A 96 -8.39 12.05 19.81
C TYR A 96 -7.87 10.62 19.99
N TYR A 97 -8.74 9.68 20.38
CA TYR A 97 -8.38 8.26 20.40
C TYR A 97 -7.92 7.80 19.01
N TYR A 98 -8.74 8.01 17.97
CA TYR A 98 -8.34 7.63 16.61
C TYR A 98 -7.14 8.41 16.07
N TYR A 99 -6.91 9.65 16.51
CA TYR A 99 -5.66 10.35 16.22
C TYR A 99 -4.45 9.60 16.79
N LEU A 100 -4.50 9.15 18.05
CA LEU A 100 -3.41 8.38 18.65
C LEU A 100 -3.19 7.04 17.93
N GLU A 101 -4.27 6.35 17.57
CA GLU A 101 -4.19 5.09 16.83
C GLU A 101 -3.66 5.32 15.40
N ALA A 102 -4.03 6.42 14.73
CA ALA A 102 -3.47 6.80 13.43
C ALA A 102 -1.96 7.05 13.51
N MET A 103 -1.48 7.66 14.60
CA MET A 103 -0.04 7.84 14.81
C MET A 103 0.69 6.53 15.13
N ALA A 104 0.02 5.56 15.75
CA ALA A 104 0.57 4.23 15.93
C ALA A 104 0.63 3.46 14.60
N LEU A 105 -0.43 3.56 13.78
CA LEU A 105 -0.49 3.03 12.43
C LEU A 105 0.62 3.62 11.56
N ASP A 106 0.84 4.94 11.56
CA ASP A 106 1.91 5.60 10.82
C ASP A 106 3.29 4.98 11.08
N ARG A 107 3.65 4.90 12.38
CA ARG A 107 4.93 4.34 12.82
C ARG A 107 5.09 2.87 12.43
N GLY A 108 4.00 2.13 12.35
CA GLY A 108 4.05 0.75 11.93
C GLY A 108 4.15 0.59 10.42
N LEU A 109 3.51 1.45 9.64
CA LEU A 109 3.65 1.51 8.18
C LEU A 109 5.07 1.94 7.75
N ASP A 110 5.81 2.67 8.59
CA ASP A 110 7.24 2.95 8.39
C ASP A 110 8.13 1.69 8.54
N VAL A 111 7.67 0.71 9.32
CA VAL A 111 8.44 -0.52 9.64
C VAL A 111 8.03 -1.67 8.74
N VAL A 112 6.72 -1.92 8.61
CA VAL A 112 6.14 -3.06 7.91
C VAL A 112 6.08 -2.74 6.42
N GLN A 113 6.82 -3.51 5.62
CA GLN A 113 6.99 -3.25 4.20
C GLN A 113 6.46 -4.40 3.34
N VAL A 114 5.77 -4.03 2.26
CA VAL A 114 5.19 -4.94 1.29
C VAL A 114 5.83 -4.72 -0.08
N GLU A 115 6.02 -5.80 -0.84
CA GLU A 115 6.27 -5.75 -2.29
C GLU A 115 5.02 -6.27 -3.00
N GLY A 116 4.38 -5.46 -3.85
CA GLY A 116 3.20 -5.88 -4.62
C GLY A 116 2.30 -4.72 -5.03
N VAL A 117 1.95 -4.64 -6.32
CA VAL A 117 1.32 -3.44 -6.92
C VAL A 117 0.04 -2.98 -6.22
N SER A 118 -0.89 -3.90 -5.93
CA SER A 118 -2.17 -3.53 -5.32
C SER A 118 -2.01 -3.24 -3.82
N LEU A 119 -1.27 -4.09 -3.09
CA LEU A 119 -1.09 -3.95 -1.65
C LEU A 119 -0.24 -2.72 -1.27
N GLU A 120 0.78 -2.38 -2.07
CA GLU A 120 1.56 -1.14 -1.90
C GLU A 120 0.66 0.10 -2.00
N LYS A 121 -0.25 0.14 -3.00
CA LYS A 121 -1.21 1.24 -3.12
C LYS A 121 -2.15 1.33 -1.93
N ASP A 122 -2.58 0.19 -1.40
CA ASP A 122 -3.43 0.16 -0.20
C ASP A 122 -2.69 0.68 1.03
N PHE A 123 -1.41 0.33 1.19
CA PHE A 123 -0.53 0.88 2.25
C PHE A 123 -0.30 2.39 2.08
N ASP A 124 -0.04 2.85 0.86
CA ASP A 124 0.09 4.28 0.54
C ASP A 124 -1.20 5.05 0.88
N ASN A 125 -2.36 4.46 0.60
CA ASN A 125 -3.64 5.07 0.93
C ASN A 125 -3.88 5.13 2.44
N LEU A 126 -3.49 4.10 3.21
CA LEU A 126 -3.51 4.15 4.67
C LEU A 126 -2.63 5.30 5.21
N GLN A 127 -1.40 5.44 4.71
CA GLN A 127 -0.50 6.54 5.13
C GLN A 127 -1.13 7.92 4.84
N LYS A 128 -1.74 8.11 3.67
CA LYS A 128 -2.39 9.38 3.32
C LYS A 128 -3.61 9.66 4.21
N LEU A 129 -4.42 8.63 4.52
CA LEU A 129 -5.55 8.77 5.44
C LEU A 129 -5.09 9.16 6.86
N VAL A 130 -4.01 8.54 7.35
CA VAL A 130 -3.36 8.90 8.61
C VAL A 130 -2.94 10.37 8.62
N GLY A 131 -2.31 10.84 7.54
CA GLY A 131 -1.92 12.25 7.40
C GLY A 131 -3.11 13.22 7.48
N ILE A 132 -4.26 12.86 6.90
CA ILE A 132 -5.49 13.66 7.00
C ILE A 132 -6.01 13.71 8.45
N ILE A 133 -5.92 12.61 9.20
CA ILE A 133 -6.33 12.55 10.61
C ILE A 133 -5.40 13.42 11.47
N GLU A 134 -4.09 13.33 11.26
CA GLU A 134 -3.10 14.16 11.96
C GLU A 134 -3.30 15.66 11.69
N GLU A 135 -3.41 16.05 10.42
CA GLU A 135 -3.66 17.44 10.04
C GLU A 135 -4.98 17.94 10.64
N GLY A 136 -6.02 17.10 10.61
CA GLY A 136 -7.29 17.36 11.25
C GLY A 136 -7.13 17.67 12.74
N HIS A 137 -6.39 16.84 13.48
CA HIS A 137 -6.16 17.08 14.90
C HIS A 137 -5.28 18.32 15.16
N HIS A 138 -4.29 18.60 14.30
CA HIS A 138 -3.49 19.82 14.40
C HIS A 138 -4.37 21.06 14.30
N LYS A 139 -5.25 21.13 13.29
CA LYS A 139 -6.22 22.23 13.12
C LYS A 139 -7.13 22.40 14.33
N ARG A 140 -7.54 21.31 14.99
CA ARG A 140 -8.35 21.37 16.21
C ARG A 140 -7.66 22.03 17.39
N THR A 141 -6.33 22.14 17.35
CA THR A 141 -5.50 22.57 18.49
C THR A 141 -4.60 23.76 18.20
N GLU A 142 -4.51 24.22 16.94
CA GLU A 142 -3.57 25.26 16.50
C GLU A 142 -3.81 26.64 17.16
N HIS A 143 -5.06 26.93 17.56
CA HIS A 143 -5.43 28.19 18.21
C HIS A 143 -5.10 28.23 19.71
N ILE A 144 -4.71 27.08 20.29
CA ILE A 144 -4.50 26.95 21.73
C ILE A 144 -3.14 27.56 22.09
N ASP A 145 -3.17 28.62 22.90
CA ASP A 145 -1.97 29.17 23.51
C ASP A 145 -1.45 28.24 24.63
N PRO A 146 -0.27 27.62 24.50
CA PRO A 146 0.27 26.73 25.52
C PRO A 146 0.56 27.44 26.84
N GLU A 147 0.83 28.76 26.81
CA GLU A 147 1.14 29.55 28.00
C GLU A 147 -0.09 29.80 28.88
N LYS A 148 -1.29 29.83 28.28
CA LYS A 148 -2.58 29.94 29.00
C LYS A 148 -2.74 28.85 30.07
N TYR A 149 -2.17 27.67 29.82
CA TYR A 149 -2.34 26.48 30.64
C TYR A 149 -1.16 26.21 31.59
N GLY A 150 -0.02 26.85 31.36
CA GLY A 150 1.19 26.67 32.15
C GLY A 150 1.53 25.20 32.39
N ALA A 151 1.60 24.78 33.66
CA ALA A 151 1.91 23.41 34.04
C ALA A 151 0.75 22.42 33.80
N ASN A 152 -0.50 22.88 33.64
CA ASN A 152 -1.67 22.03 33.51
C ASN A 152 -2.19 21.92 32.07
N LYS A 153 -1.31 21.52 31.13
CA LYS A 153 -1.63 21.41 29.70
C LYS A 153 -2.83 20.48 29.40
N ARG A 154 -3.15 19.54 30.30
CA ARG A 154 -4.33 18.66 30.17
C ARG A 154 -5.65 19.43 30.17
N GLU A 155 -5.71 20.61 30.79
CA GLU A 155 -6.91 21.43 30.73
C GLU A 155 -7.18 22.03 29.35
N ALA A 156 -6.20 22.03 28.44
CA ALA A 156 -6.37 22.56 27.08
C ALA A 156 -7.41 21.77 26.26
N VAL A 157 -7.70 20.53 26.62
CA VAL A 157 -8.69 19.67 25.94
C VAL A 157 -10.07 20.32 25.86
N LYS A 158 -10.45 21.11 26.86
CA LYS A 158 -11.75 21.82 26.87
C LYS A 158 -11.86 22.93 25.81
N ASP A 159 -10.74 23.35 25.25
CA ASP A 159 -10.66 24.38 24.22
C ASP A 159 -10.45 23.79 22.82
N TRP A 160 -10.37 22.47 22.67
CA TRP A 160 -10.23 21.83 21.37
C TRP A 160 -11.46 22.10 20.52
N GLU A 161 -11.25 22.40 19.25
CA GLU A 161 -12.38 22.46 18.31
C GLU A 161 -12.89 21.04 18.02
N GLU A 162 -14.13 20.95 17.55
CA GLU A 162 -14.73 19.69 17.09
C GLU A 162 -13.97 19.13 15.88
N PRO A 163 -13.89 17.79 15.72
CA PRO A 163 -13.29 17.19 14.53
C PRO A 163 -14.06 17.59 13.27
N SER A 164 -13.30 17.91 12.22
CA SER A 164 -13.90 18.25 10.92
C SER A 164 -14.57 17.03 10.29
N LYS A 165 -15.49 17.27 9.34
CA LYS A 165 -16.10 16.19 8.55
C LYS A 165 -15.04 15.36 7.81
N ARG A 166 -14.00 16.02 7.30
CA ARG A 166 -12.89 15.36 6.60
C ARG A 166 -12.11 14.43 7.53
N MET A 167 -11.79 14.87 8.75
CA MET A 167 -11.14 14.03 9.75
C MET A 167 -11.99 12.80 10.09
N ASN A 168 -13.28 12.99 10.34
CA ASN A 168 -14.19 11.88 10.65
C ASN A 168 -14.32 10.89 9.47
N GLN A 169 -14.39 11.40 8.24
CA GLN A 169 -14.44 10.55 7.04
C GLN A 169 -13.13 9.78 6.83
N ALA A 170 -11.98 10.39 7.11
CA ALA A 170 -10.69 9.72 7.04
C ALA A 170 -10.60 8.58 8.06
N ILE A 171 -11.07 8.79 9.30
CA ILE A 171 -11.15 7.74 10.32
C ILE A 171 -12.00 6.55 9.81
N GLU A 172 -13.15 6.83 9.22
CA GLU A 172 -14.03 5.78 8.69
C GLU A 172 -13.41 5.03 7.51
N TYR A 173 -12.78 5.73 6.57
CA TYR A 173 -12.08 5.08 5.46
C TYR A 173 -10.88 4.27 5.92
N THR A 174 -10.15 4.70 6.97
CA THR A 174 -9.06 3.90 7.55
C THR A 174 -9.59 2.56 8.07
N LYS A 175 -10.71 2.56 8.81
CA LYS A 175 -11.35 1.33 9.30
C LYS A 175 -11.73 0.41 8.15
N GLN A 176 -12.45 0.95 7.17
CA GLN A 176 -12.95 0.17 6.02
C GLN A 176 -11.80 -0.39 5.17
N LEU A 177 -10.74 0.39 4.93
CA LEU A 177 -9.58 -0.05 4.16
C LEU A 177 -8.79 -1.13 4.92
N LEU A 178 -8.56 -0.98 6.23
CA LEU A 178 -7.93 -2.02 7.06
C LEU A 178 -8.73 -3.33 7.02
N ASN A 179 -10.06 -3.27 7.10
CA ASN A 179 -10.91 -4.44 6.97
C ASN A 179 -10.72 -5.13 5.60
N ASP A 180 -10.75 -4.36 4.52
CA ASP A 180 -10.63 -4.92 3.17
C ASP A 180 -9.27 -5.58 2.95
N ILE A 181 -8.18 -4.95 3.42
CA ILE A 181 -6.84 -5.54 3.37
C ILE A 181 -6.79 -6.82 4.22
N ASP A 182 -7.31 -6.81 5.45
CA ASP A 182 -7.36 -7.98 6.34
C ASP A 182 -8.11 -9.15 5.70
N VAL A 183 -9.27 -8.89 5.09
CA VAL A 183 -10.01 -9.89 4.30
C VAL A 183 -9.14 -10.46 3.18
N ALA A 184 -8.43 -9.61 2.46
CA ALA A 184 -7.62 -10.02 1.32
C ALA A 184 -6.42 -10.91 1.70
N ILE A 185 -5.71 -10.55 2.77
CA ILE A 185 -4.41 -11.18 3.08
C ILE A 185 -4.46 -12.19 4.23
N ASN A 186 -5.43 -12.08 5.14
CA ASN A 186 -5.56 -12.95 6.31
C ASN A 186 -6.74 -13.93 6.22
N LYS A 187 -7.76 -13.62 5.41
CA LYS A 187 -8.98 -14.44 5.29
C LYS A 187 -9.13 -15.09 3.91
N ASP A 188 -8.06 -15.16 3.13
CA ASP A 188 -8.05 -15.73 1.77
C ASP A 188 -9.13 -15.11 0.84
N GLY A 189 -9.48 -13.85 1.06
CA GLY A 189 -10.54 -13.13 0.33
C GLY A 189 -11.97 -13.45 0.80
N GLU A 190 -12.15 -14.26 1.83
CA GLU A 190 -13.45 -14.61 2.40
C GLU A 190 -13.86 -13.61 3.50
N GLY A 191 -14.83 -12.75 3.20
CA GLY A 191 -15.36 -11.78 4.16
C GLY A 191 -16.22 -10.69 3.51
N GLU A 192 -16.88 -9.89 4.33
CA GLU A 192 -17.52 -8.66 3.85
C GLU A 192 -16.46 -7.58 3.61
N THR A 193 -16.53 -6.93 2.46
CA THR A 193 -15.66 -5.82 2.08
C THR A 193 -16.46 -4.55 1.82
N PHE A 194 -15.81 -3.41 2.01
CA PHE A 194 -16.36 -2.08 1.74
C PHE A 194 -16.04 -1.60 0.31
N GLY A 195 -15.04 -2.23 -0.32
CA GLY A 195 -14.62 -2.01 -1.69
C GLY A 195 -13.60 -0.89 -1.85
N LEU A 196 -12.84 -0.55 -0.81
CA LEU A 196 -11.84 0.50 -0.85
C LEU A 196 -10.44 0.01 -1.23
N ALA A 197 -10.14 -1.29 -1.04
CA ALA A 197 -8.83 -1.84 -1.31
C ALA A 197 -8.64 -2.23 -2.79
N TYR A 198 -7.49 -1.88 -3.36
CA TYR A 198 -7.01 -2.43 -4.61
C TYR A 198 -6.83 -3.93 -4.50
N GLN A 199 -6.30 -4.45 -3.39
CA GLN A 199 -6.00 -5.87 -3.22
C GLN A 199 -7.26 -6.77 -3.37
N THR A 200 -8.46 -6.25 -3.11
CA THR A 200 -9.75 -6.94 -3.28
C THR A 200 -10.50 -6.57 -4.56
N ASP A 201 -9.89 -5.82 -5.49
CA ASP A 201 -10.58 -5.23 -6.66
C ASP A 201 -11.80 -4.39 -6.26
N GLY A 202 -11.61 -3.57 -5.23
CA GLY A 202 -12.67 -2.74 -4.65
C GLY A 202 -13.25 -1.71 -5.63
N GLN A 203 -14.58 -1.67 -5.69
CA GLN A 203 -15.34 -0.77 -6.58
C GLN A 203 -15.32 0.71 -6.17
N LYS A 204 -14.75 1.05 -5.01
CA LYS A 204 -14.66 2.41 -4.44
C LYS A 204 -13.22 2.90 -4.30
N THR A 205 -12.27 2.24 -4.96
CA THR A 205 -10.86 2.68 -5.00
C THR A 205 -10.74 4.12 -5.54
N GLU A 206 -11.44 4.43 -6.63
CA GLU A 206 -11.50 5.80 -7.19
C GLU A 206 -12.13 6.82 -6.22
N GLU A 207 -13.21 6.44 -5.50
CA GLU A 207 -13.84 7.31 -4.48
C GLU A 207 -12.85 7.66 -3.36
N LEU A 208 -12.06 6.67 -2.92
CA LEU A 208 -11.04 6.87 -1.90
C LEU A 208 -9.91 7.78 -2.39
N GLU A 209 -9.41 7.55 -3.60
CA GLU A 209 -8.37 8.39 -4.20
C GLU A 209 -8.83 9.84 -4.34
N GLU A 210 -10.04 10.08 -4.86
CA GLU A 210 -10.62 11.41 -4.96
C GLU A 210 -10.74 12.09 -3.58
N PHE A 211 -11.18 11.35 -2.56
CA PHE A 211 -11.22 11.87 -1.19
C PHE A 211 -9.83 12.29 -0.70
N ILE A 212 -8.83 11.43 -0.88
CA ILE A 212 -7.45 11.70 -0.46
C ILE A 212 -6.88 12.93 -1.17
N GLU A 213 -7.08 13.05 -2.50
CA GLU A 213 -6.50 14.11 -3.33
C GLU A 213 -7.21 15.46 -3.22
N SER A 214 -8.50 15.47 -2.84
CA SER A 214 -9.34 16.68 -2.87
C SER A 214 -8.87 17.84 -1.98
N GLY A 215 -8.01 17.61 -0.98
CA GLY A 215 -7.41 18.65 -0.13
C GLY A 215 -8.39 19.49 0.71
N GLU A 216 -9.70 19.23 0.65
CA GLU A 216 -10.79 19.99 1.30
C GLU A 216 -11.67 19.12 2.20
#